data_AF-A0A2E7UNV3-F1
#
_entry.id   AF-A0A2E7UNV3-F1
#
_cell.length_a   1.000
_cell.length_b   1.000
_cell.length_c   1.000
_cell.angle_alpha   90.00
_cell.angle_beta   90.00
_cell.angle_gamma   90.00
#
_symmetry.space_group_name_H-M   'P 1'
#
loop_
_entity.id
_entity.type
_entity.pdbx_description
1 polymer ?
#
loop_
_entity_poly.entity_id
_entity_poly.type
_entity_poly.pdbx_seq_one_letter_code
_entity_poly.pdbx_strand_id
1 'polypeptide(L)'
;MCRRTTVHRHIPSLLLGGITLAACQRPCPAGSTLGPTGLCALPPTADTNAAPLDLTQRELDAALELRAQGIPDSPTNAFADNTDAIALGHWLFYDARLSRSGLFRCASCHDPHQDFQDGKRVSDDGESLVHRNTPTATNGPLYQWLYWGGRCDSLWCQAANPIENDLEMNSTRLEVAHVVHDDPSLADAYEALFEPLPDMSDPRFPATGRPDRKAPNTEDARNWATLSQSDQDSVSGVLANVAKALAAYERQLVRLEAPFDTWVDGLQDGDPDKLAALSPSAVRGFSLFVGDAGCVQCHGGPLFTYEEHINTGLGPRAWLLTEDTGRWDGLVELMYEDFSTFGPWSDDPTVGDALLAEVGTEPTPEQVGTFRTPSLRNVALSAPYMHGGHFETLEEVVQFYIFLDEEPLYGARDDRLQPLDLSPRDASDLVAFLESLTGAPPDESLFDPPESPWAD
;
A
#
# COMPACT_ATOMS: atom_id res chain seq x y z
N MET A 1 -28.15 24.66 -6.41
CA MET A 1 -28.25 25.42 -5.14
C MET A 1 -28.69 24.48 -4.02
N CYS A 2 -27.76 23.74 -3.41
CA CYS A 2 -28.03 23.08 -2.14
C CYS A 2 -27.90 24.13 -1.03
N ARG A 3 -28.98 24.36 -0.26
CA ARG A 3 -28.95 25.24 0.91
C ARG A 3 -28.15 24.54 2.01
N ARG A 4 -27.16 25.26 2.54
CA ARG A 4 -26.55 25.00 3.86
C ARG A 4 -27.66 24.93 4.90
N THR A 5 -27.87 23.78 5.53
CA THR A 5 -28.55 23.71 6.82
C THR A 5 -27.52 23.44 7.89
N THR A 6 -27.07 24.52 8.51
CA THR A 6 -26.43 24.49 9.83
C THR A 6 -27.45 23.98 10.85
N VAL A 7 -27.16 22.87 11.52
CA VAL A 7 -27.95 22.41 12.66
C VAL A 7 -27.17 22.73 13.94
N HIS A 8 -27.66 23.73 14.68
CA HIS A 8 -27.25 23.99 16.06
C HIS A 8 -27.91 22.98 17.01
N ARG A 9 -27.16 22.61 18.06
CA ARG A 9 -27.46 21.65 19.15
C ARG A 9 -28.89 21.74 19.72
N HIS A 10 -29.50 20.59 20.01
CA HIS A 10 -30.11 20.20 21.31
C HIS A 10 -30.79 18.81 21.20
N ILE A 11 -30.35 17.83 21.99
CA ILE A 11 -30.98 16.51 22.12
C ILE A 11 -31.91 16.53 23.35
N PRO A 12 -33.18 16.12 23.20
CA PRO A 12 -33.69 15.05 24.05
C PRO A 12 -34.37 13.93 23.25
N SER A 13 -34.36 12.77 23.90
CA SER A 13 -34.69 11.42 23.45
C SER A 13 -36.04 11.21 22.74
N LEU A 14 -36.08 10.07 22.01
CA LEU A 14 -37.21 9.32 21.45
C LEU A 14 -37.74 9.76 20.08
N LEU A 15 -37.27 9.06 19.03
CA LEU A 15 -38.09 8.40 18.01
C LEU A 15 -37.17 7.59 17.07
N LEU A 16 -37.36 6.27 17.02
CA LEU A 16 -36.83 5.43 15.94
C LEU A 16 -37.54 5.83 14.64
N GLY A 17 -36.95 6.77 13.90
CA GLY A 17 -37.26 7.03 12.51
C GLY A 17 -36.01 6.72 11.70
N GLY A 18 -36.09 5.75 10.78
CA GLY A 18 -34.98 5.40 9.90
C GLY A 18 -34.52 6.64 9.13
N ILE A 19 -33.26 7.03 9.33
CA ILE A 19 -32.59 8.02 8.50
C ILE A 19 -32.35 7.35 7.15
N THR A 20 -33.30 7.52 6.24
CA THR A 20 -33.00 7.36 4.82
C THR A 20 -32.16 8.57 4.43
N LEU A 21 -30.85 8.36 4.27
CA LEU A 21 -30.01 9.29 3.53
C LEU A 21 -30.63 9.41 2.13
N ALA A 22 -31.37 10.49 1.90
CA ALA A 22 -31.86 10.80 0.58
C ALA A 22 -30.64 11.02 -0.30
N ALA A 23 -30.29 10.03 -1.12
CA ALA A 23 -29.37 10.22 -2.22
C ALA A 23 -29.86 11.45 -2.97
N CYS A 24 -29.04 12.52 -2.98
CA CYS A 24 -29.33 13.68 -3.81
C CYS A 24 -29.61 13.15 -5.22
N GLN A 25 -30.81 13.41 -5.76
CA GLN A 25 -31.09 13.17 -7.17
C GLN A 25 -30.20 14.13 -7.97
N ARG A 26 -28.94 13.74 -8.17
CA ARG A 26 -27.95 14.49 -8.93
C ARG A 26 -28.30 14.30 -10.41
N PRO A 27 -28.68 15.36 -11.14
CA PRO A 27 -28.85 15.22 -12.58
C PRO A 27 -27.49 14.90 -13.20
N CYS A 28 -27.45 13.85 -14.01
CA CYS A 28 -26.23 13.46 -14.68
C CYS A 28 -25.73 14.53 -15.66
N PRO A 29 -24.41 14.69 -15.82
CA PRO A 29 -23.85 15.54 -16.85
C PRO A 29 -24.42 15.19 -18.23
N ALA A 30 -24.54 16.19 -19.11
CA ALA A 30 -25.12 16.00 -20.42
C ALA A 30 -24.45 14.84 -21.18
N GLY A 31 -25.24 13.85 -21.63
CA GLY A 31 -24.73 12.66 -22.32
C GLY A 31 -24.53 11.41 -21.45
N SER A 32 -24.86 11.46 -20.15
CA SER A 32 -24.78 10.32 -19.23
C SER A 32 -26.13 10.01 -18.57
N THR A 33 -26.32 8.77 -18.13
CA THR A 33 -27.54 8.30 -17.45
C THR A 33 -27.22 7.73 -16.09
N LEU A 34 -28.09 7.95 -15.10
CA LEU A 34 -27.93 7.38 -13.76
C LEU A 34 -28.03 5.84 -13.84
N GLY A 35 -26.94 5.17 -13.52
CA GLY A 35 -26.80 3.72 -13.42
C GLY A 35 -27.40 3.16 -12.12
N PRO A 36 -27.40 1.82 -11.97
CA PRO A 36 -28.04 1.13 -10.86
C PRO A 36 -27.41 1.41 -9.49
N THR A 37 -26.16 1.87 -9.46
CA THR A 37 -25.44 2.33 -8.25
C THR A 37 -25.78 3.79 -7.87
N GLY A 38 -26.60 4.48 -8.65
CA GLY A 38 -26.91 5.90 -8.45
C GLY A 38 -25.90 6.87 -9.08
N LEU A 39 -24.97 6.37 -9.89
CA LEU A 39 -23.89 7.11 -10.53
C LEU A 39 -24.14 7.34 -12.01
N CYS A 40 -23.53 8.37 -12.60
CA CYS A 40 -23.71 8.64 -14.02
C CYS A 40 -22.81 7.73 -14.86
N ALA A 41 -23.41 6.94 -15.76
CA ALA A 41 -22.67 6.08 -16.67
C ALA A 41 -21.86 6.92 -17.66
N LEU A 42 -20.56 6.68 -17.73
CA LEU A 42 -19.69 7.31 -18.73
C LEU A 42 -19.97 6.70 -20.11
N PRO A 43 -19.96 7.50 -21.20
CA PRO A 43 -20.13 6.98 -22.55
C PRO A 43 -18.95 6.05 -22.91
N PRO A 44 -19.17 4.98 -23.69
CA PRO A 44 -18.10 4.08 -24.10
C PRO A 44 -17.01 4.80 -24.91
N THR A 45 -15.75 4.40 -24.71
CA THR A 45 -14.49 4.96 -25.28
C THR A 45 -14.32 4.78 -26.79
N ALA A 46 -15.38 4.53 -27.55
CA ALA A 46 -15.33 4.18 -28.96
C ALA A 46 -15.01 5.39 -29.88
N ASP A 47 -13.84 5.99 -29.69
CA ASP A 47 -13.29 7.00 -30.58
C ASP A 47 -12.20 6.37 -31.46
N THR A 48 -12.56 6.08 -32.70
CA THR A 48 -11.66 5.53 -33.74
C THR A 48 -10.93 6.64 -34.52
N ASN A 49 -11.23 7.91 -34.25
CA ASN A 49 -10.61 9.04 -34.92
C ASN A 49 -9.31 9.45 -34.20
N ALA A 50 -8.22 8.84 -34.64
CA ALA A 50 -6.85 9.27 -34.36
C ALA A 50 -6.51 10.54 -35.15
N ALA A 51 -7.07 11.69 -34.77
CA ALA A 51 -6.35 12.93 -35.08
C ALA A 51 -4.98 12.84 -34.39
N PRO A 52 -3.86 13.23 -35.04
CA PRO A 52 -2.57 13.29 -34.35
C PRO A 52 -2.73 14.19 -33.12
N LEU A 53 -2.58 13.63 -31.93
CA LEU A 53 -2.57 14.41 -30.70
C LEU A 53 -1.20 15.06 -30.63
N ASP A 54 -1.17 16.36 -30.95
CA ASP A 54 0.04 17.16 -30.87
C ASP A 54 0.25 17.56 -29.41
N LEU A 55 1.15 16.84 -28.72
CA LEU A 55 1.51 17.13 -27.35
C LEU A 55 2.32 18.43 -27.28
N THR A 56 1.99 19.27 -26.32
CA THR A 56 2.82 20.41 -25.95
C THR A 56 4.17 19.93 -25.39
N GLN A 57 5.18 20.80 -25.41
CA GLN A 57 6.48 20.49 -24.82
C GLN A 57 6.36 20.11 -23.33
N ARG A 58 5.45 20.74 -22.58
CA ARG A 58 5.23 20.41 -21.17
C ARG A 58 4.69 19.00 -20.97
N GLU A 59 3.81 18.55 -21.86
CA GLU A 59 3.28 17.18 -21.83
C GLU A 59 4.36 16.17 -22.20
N LEU A 60 5.24 16.49 -23.16
CA LEU A 60 6.39 15.65 -23.48
C LEU A 60 7.35 15.53 -22.30
N ASP A 61 7.68 16.65 -21.65
CA ASP A 61 8.56 16.67 -20.48
C ASP A 61 7.94 15.87 -19.32
N ALA A 62 6.65 16.06 -19.05
CA ALA A 62 5.93 15.30 -18.02
C ALA A 62 5.88 13.80 -18.33
N ALA A 63 5.73 13.41 -19.60
CA ALA A 63 5.74 12.01 -19.99
C ALA A 63 7.07 11.34 -19.65
N LEU A 64 8.19 12.04 -19.88
CA LEU A 64 9.53 11.57 -19.54
C LEU A 64 9.75 11.46 -18.03
N GLU A 65 9.23 12.42 -17.24
CA GLU A 65 9.34 12.41 -15.77
C GLU A 65 8.53 11.29 -15.12
N LEU A 66 7.39 10.91 -15.72
CA LEU A 66 6.50 9.87 -15.21
C LEU A 66 6.91 8.45 -15.63
N ARG A 67 7.83 8.32 -16.58
CA ARG A 67 8.36 7.03 -17.04
C ARG A 67 9.05 6.27 -15.90
N ALA A 68 8.82 4.96 -15.83
CA ALA A 68 9.44 4.09 -14.82
C ALA A 68 10.98 4.15 -14.87
N GLN A 69 11.62 4.15 -13.69
CA GLN A 69 13.08 4.20 -13.54
C GLN A 69 13.69 2.94 -12.89
N GLY A 70 12.93 1.85 -12.81
CA GLY A 70 13.34 0.63 -12.14
C GLY A 70 13.01 0.64 -10.64
N ILE A 71 13.59 -0.31 -9.91
CA ILE A 71 13.38 -0.48 -8.46
C ILE A 71 14.42 0.37 -7.71
N PRO A 72 14.03 1.20 -6.72
CA PRO A 72 14.98 1.95 -5.90
C PRO A 72 15.94 1.04 -5.11
N ASP A 73 17.11 1.56 -4.81
CA ASP A 73 18.07 0.93 -3.89
C ASP A 73 17.46 0.78 -2.49
N SER A 74 17.85 -0.28 -1.76
CA SER A 74 17.41 -0.51 -0.37
C SER A 74 18.62 -0.48 0.58
N PRO A 75 19.18 0.70 0.88
CA PRO A 75 20.43 0.82 1.65
C PRO A 75 20.33 0.28 3.08
N THR A 76 19.12 0.21 3.65
CA THR A 76 18.88 -0.28 5.01
C THR A 76 18.68 -1.80 5.09
N ASN A 77 18.71 -2.48 3.94
CA ASN A 77 18.69 -3.94 3.83
C ASN A 77 19.83 -4.39 2.88
N ALA A 78 20.97 -4.76 3.45
CA ALA A 78 22.15 -5.23 2.72
C ALA A 78 21.91 -6.52 1.91
N PHE A 79 20.80 -7.22 2.17
CA PHE A 79 20.42 -8.47 1.53
C PHE A 79 19.34 -8.29 0.45
N ALA A 80 18.89 -7.06 0.21
CA ALA A 80 17.75 -6.74 -0.65
C ALA A 80 17.85 -7.32 -2.08
N ASP A 81 19.05 -7.42 -2.63
CA ASP A 81 19.30 -7.96 -3.97
C ASP A 81 20.16 -9.25 -3.95
N ASN A 82 20.30 -9.89 -2.78
CA ASN A 82 21.05 -11.14 -2.62
C ASN A 82 20.20 -12.33 -3.08
N THR A 83 20.73 -13.16 -3.98
CA THR A 83 20.01 -14.33 -4.55
C THR A 83 19.57 -15.35 -3.50
N ASP A 84 20.41 -15.65 -2.52
CA ASP A 84 20.09 -16.61 -1.46
C ASP A 84 19.05 -16.03 -0.51
N ALA A 85 19.09 -14.72 -0.23
CA ALA A 85 18.07 -14.04 0.57
C ALA A 85 16.71 -13.97 -0.14
N ILE A 86 16.71 -13.75 -1.46
CA ILE A 86 15.50 -13.85 -2.30
C ILE A 86 14.92 -15.27 -2.21
N ALA A 87 15.75 -16.31 -2.33
CA ALA A 87 15.30 -17.69 -2.24
C ALA A 87 14.75 -18.04 -0.84
N LEU A 88 15.40 -17.56 0.23
CA LEU A 88 14.91 -17.72 1.60
C LEU A 88 13.57 -17.00 1.81
N GLY A 89 13.49 -15.74 1.39
CA GLY A 89 12.26 -14.94 1.44
C GLY A 89 11.12 -15.58 0.68
N HIS A 90 11.41 -16.13 -0.50
CA HIS A 90 10.42 -16.82 -1.33
C HIS A 90 9.85 -18.03 -0.58
N TRP A 91 10.69 -18.84 0.07
CA TRP A 91 10.22 -19.94 0.90
C TRP A 91 9.38 -19.43 2.09
N LEU A 92 9.89 -18.48 2.86
CA LEU A 92 9.23 -17.94 4.05
C LEU A 92 7.86 -17.31 3.74
N PHE A 93 7.70 -16.67 2.58
CA PHE A 93 6.43 -16.08 2.13
C PHE A 93 5.29 -17.12 2.04
N TYR A 94 5.65 -18.39 1.77
CA TYR A 94 4.70 -19.50 1.68
C TYR A 94 4.68 -20.40 2.93
N ASP A 95 5.44 -20.09 3.98
CA ASP A 95 5.56 -20.92 5.18
C ASP A 95 4.54 -20.55 6.25
N ALA A 96 3.55 -21.42 6.47
CA ALA A 96 2.50 -21.18 7.45
C ALA A 96 2.97 -21.29 8.90
N ARG A 97 4.16 -21.86 9.16
CA ARG A 97 4.73 -21.98 10.50
C ARG A 97 5.09 -20.63 11.12
N LEU A 98 5.25 -19.59 10.30
CA LEU A 98 5.41 -18.22 10.78
C LEU A 98 4.16 -17.67 11.47
N SER A 99 2.99 -18.29 11.26
CA SER A 99 1.77 -17.98 12.03
C SER A 99 1.62 -18.92 13.22
N ARG A 100 1.17 -18.40 14.36
CA ARG A 100 0.94 -19.20 15.57
C ARG A 100 -0.08 -20.33 15.35
N SER A 101 -1.06 -20.10 14.47
CA SER A 101 -2.08 -21.11 14.15
C SER A 101 -1.56 -22.21 13.21
N GLY A 102 -0.47 -21.97 12.48
CA GLY A 102 -0.02 -22.82 11.38
C GLY A 102 -0.96 -22.80 10.16
N LEU A 103 -1.93 -21.87 10.13
CA LEU A 103 -2.97 -21.79 9.09
C LEU A 103 -2.75 -20.65 8.10
N PHE A 104 -1.99 -19.61 8.50
CA PHE A 104 -1.79 -18.42 7.70
C PHE A 104 -0.34 -18.29 7.26
N ARG A 105 -0.15 -17.84 6.03
CA ARG A 105 1.13 -17.45 5.42
C ARG A 105 0.91 -16.13 4.70
N CYS A 106 1.98 -15.44 4.29
CA CYS A 106 1.88 -14.17 3.56
C CYS A 106 0.96 -14.34 2.33
N ALA A 107 1.16 -15.41 1.56
CA ALA A 107 0.36 -15.78 0.39
C ALA A 107 -1.13 -16.10 0.68
N SER A 108 -1.53 -16.27 1.95
CA SER A 108 -2.96 -16.45 2.30
C SER A 108 -3.76 -15.16 2.13
N CYS A 109 -3.12 -14.00 2.33
CA CYS A 109 -3.72 -12.69 2.14
C CYS A 109 -3.21 -12.01 0.85
N HIS A 110 -1.99 -12.30 0.43
CA HIS A 110 -1.38 -11.79 -0.79
C HIS A 110 -1.37 -12.86 -1.87
N ASP A 111 -2.54 -13.18 -2.44
CA ASP A 111 -2.70 -14.23 -3.44
C ASP A 111 -2.01 -13.84 -4.77
N PRO A 112 -0.96 -14.58 -5.22
CA PRO A 112 -0.25 -14.29 -6.46
C PRO A 112 -1.15 -14.26 -7.70
N HIS A 113 -2.23 -15.05 -7.71
CA HIS A 113 -3.17 -15.11 -8.83
C HIS A 113 -4.19 -13.96 -8.83
N GLN A 114 -4.21 -13.15 -7.78
CA GLN A 114 -5.05 -11.94 -7.67
C GLN A 114 -4.20 -10.67 -7.63
N ASP A 115 -2.96 -10.71 -8.11
CA ASP A 115 -1.99 -9.62 -8.01
C ASP A 115 -1.60 -9.28 -6.56
N PHE A 116 -1.39 -10.31 -5.76
CA PHE A 116 -0.91 -10.22 -4.37
C PHE A 116 -1.77 -9.31 -3.48
N GLN A 117 -3.10 -9.46 -3.59
CA GLN A 117 -4.12 -8.82 -2.74
C GLN A 117 -5.21 -9.83 -2.36
N ASP A 118 -6.06 -9.47 -1.40
CA ASP A 118 -7.12 -10.35 -0.87
C ASP A 118 -8.49 -10.16 -1.55
N GLY A 119 -8.63 -9.14 -2.41
CA GLY A 119 -9.86 -8.81 -3.14
C GLY A 119 -11.03 -8.37 -2.24
N LYS A 120 -10.77 -8.02 -0.98
CA LYS A 120 -11.81 -7.61 -0.01
C LYS A 120 -11.86 -6.09 0.13
N ARG A 121 -13.03 -5.56 0.54
CA ARG A 121 -13.19 -4.12 0.86
C ARG A 121 -12.35 -3.66 2.03
N VAL A 122 -12.23 -4.55 3.01
CA VAL A 122 -11.37 -4.48 4.18
C VAL A 122 -11.02 -5.93 4.52
N SER A 123 -9.80 -6.20 4.97
CA SER A 123 -9.49 -7.55 5.45
C SER A 123 -10.40 -7.89 6.64
N ASP A 124 -10.78 -9.16 6.72
CA ASP A 124 -11.71 -9.72 7.70
C ASP A 124 -10.98 -10.84 8.44
N ASP A 125 -10.71 -10.64 9.73
CA ASP A 125 -10.00 -11.57 10.60
C ASP A 125 -10.96 -12.56 11.31
N GLY A 126 -12.27 -12.46 11.05
CA GLY A 126 -13.29 -13.31 11.65
C GLY A 126 -13.78 -12.89 13.04
N GLU A 127 -13.20 -11.86 13.69
CA GLU A 127 -13.67 -11.30 14.97
C GLU A 127 -13.84 -9.76 14.96
N SER A 128 -13.18 -9.03 14.05
CA SER A 128 -13.24 -7.58 13.86
C SER A 128 -12.95 -7.16 12.40
N LEU A 129 -13.60 -6.08 11.94
CA LEU A 129 -13.25 -5.48 10.64
C LEU A 129 -11.90 -4.78 10.76
N VAL A 130 -10.91 -5.20 9.95
CA VAL A 130 -9.65 -4.46 9.81
C VAL A 130 -9.96 -3.11 9.14
N HIS A 131 -9.32 -2.02 9.58
CA HIS A 131 -9.82 -0.65 9.34
C HIS A 131 -9.60 -0.09 7.94
N ARG A 132 -8.89 -0.81 7.06
CA ARG A 132 -8.42 -0.28 5.78
C ARG A 132 -8.44 -1.35 4.68
N ASN A 133 -8.57 -0.90 3.44
CA ASN A 133 -8.37 -1.71 2.25
C ASN A 133 -6.90 -2.15 2.15
N THR A 134 -6.65 -3.42 1.86
CA THR A 134 -5.30 -3.98 1.78
C THR A 134 -4.65 -3.56 0.47
N PRO A 135 -3.54 -2.80 0.50
CA PRO A 135 -2.79 -2.52 -0.71
C PRO A 135 -2.23 -3.82 -1.31
N THR A 136 -2.12 -3.89 -2.63
CA THR A 136 -1.36 -4.96 -3.29
C THR A 136 0.09 -4.98 -2.78
N ALA A 137 0.66 -6.17 -2.61
CA ALA A 137 2.10 -6.30 -2.33
C ALA A 137 2.96 -6.03 -3.58
N THR A 138 2.38 -6.16 -4.78
CA THR A 138 3.04 -5.81 -6.03
C THR A 138 3.47 -4.34 -6.00
N ASN A 139 4.71 -4.07 -6.41
CA ASN A 139 5.32 -2.74 -6.36
C ASN A 139 5.51 -2.14 -4.95
N GLY A 140 5.29 -2.91 -3.87
CA GLY A 140 5.73 -2.56 -2.51
C GLY A 140 7.16 -1.98 -2.44
N PRO A 141 8.15 -2.59 -3.12
CA PRO A 141 9.54 -2.12 -3.16
C PRO A 141 9.76 -0.72 -3.74
N LEU A 142 8.77 -0.18 -4.44
CA LEU A 142 8.88 1.15 -5.05
C LEU A 142 8.60 2.25 -4.02
N TYR A 143 7.97 1.93 -2.89
CA TYR A 143 7.58 2.90 -1.88
C TYR A 143 8.62 3.05 -0.78
N GLN A 144 8.77 4.27 -0.29
CA GLN A 144 9.42 4.54 0.98
C GLN A 144 8.46 4.34 2.17
N TRP A 145 7.24 4.88 2.07
CA TRP A 145 6.26 4.81 3.14
C TRP A 145 5.31 3.65 2.90
N LEU A 146 5.30 2.64 3.78
CA LEU A 146 4.40 1.50 3.69
C LEU A 146 3.22 1.67 4.64
N TYR A 147 2.11 1.00 4.31
CA TYR A 147 0.77 1.25 4.86
C TYR A 147 0.21 2.65 4.53
N TRP A 148 -1.10 2.84 4.69
CA TRP A 148 -1.78 4.10 4.36
C TRP A 148 -1.34 5.30 5.22
N GLY A 149 -0.95 5.08 6.47
CA GLY A 149 -0.45 6.14 7.37
C GLY A 149 1.08 6.26 7.41
N GLY A 150 1.80 5.43 6.65
CA GLY A 150 3.26 5.42 6.65
C GLY A 150 3.88 4.97 7.99
N ARG A 151 3.29 3.96 8.64
CA ARG A 151 3.82 3.42 9.92
C ARG A 151 5.07 2.56 9.76
N CYS A 152 5.41 2.22 8.51
CA CYS A 152 6.68 1.62 8.14
C CYS A 152 7.38 2.47 7.10
N ASP A 153 8.69 2.57 7.23
CA ASP A 153 9.59 3.41 6.44
C ASP A 153 10.48 2.61 5.47
N SER A 154 10.23 1.30 5.39
CA SER A 154 10.93 0.37 4.51
C SER A 154 10.10 -0.89 4.30
N LEU A 155 10.43 -1.63 3.25
CA LEU A 155 9.76 -2.90 2.93
C LEU A 155 9.98 -3.95 4.03
N TRP A 156 11.19 -4.04 4.59
CA TRP A 156 11.49 -5.01 5.66
C TRP A 156 10.82 -4.63 6.99
N CYS A 157 10.62 -3.34 7.30
CA CYS A 157 9.73 -2.94 8.38
C CYS A 157 8.31 -3.52 8.19
N GLN A 158 7.77 -3.36 6.97
CA GLN A 158 6.43 -3.83 6.64
C GLN A 158 6.35 -5.36 6.72
N ALA A 159 7.35 -6.09 6.23
CA ALA A 159 7.38 -7.54 6.27
C ALA A 159 7.41 -8.11 7.71
N ALA A 160 8.01 -7.38 8.67
CA ALA A 160 8.08 -7.82 10.07
C ALA A 160 6.73 -7.70 10.81
N ASN A 161 5.92 -6.70 10.46
CA ASN A 161 4.73 -6.30 11.22
C ASN A 161 3.59 -7.35 11.24
N PRO A 162 3.15 -7.92 10.09
CA PRO A 162 2.09 -8.93 10.03
C PRO A 162 2.33 -10.15 10.92
N ILE A 163 3.60 -10.52 11.11
CA ILE A 163 4.03 -11.70 11.86
C ILE A 163 3.56 -11.60 13.32
N GLU A 164 3.74 -10.43 13.96
CA GLU A 164 3.41 -10.22 15.37
C GLU A 164 2.02 -9.57 15.60
N ASN A 165 1.29 -9.22 14.54
CA ASN A 165 -0.04 -8.62 14.67
C ASN A 165 -1.09 -9.68 15.10
N ASP A 166 -1.80 -9.40 16.20
CA ASP A 166 -2.85 -10.26 16.78
C ASP A 166 -4.00 -10.59 15.82
N LEU A 167 -4.27 -9.71 14.87
CA LEU A 167 -5.35 -9.83 13.88
C LEU A 167 -4.88 -10.46 12.56
N GLU A 168 -3.58 -10.76 12.44
CA GLU A 168 -2.98 -11.32 11.21
C GLU A 168 -2.35 -12.69 11.52
N MET A 169 -1.02 -12.78 11.63
CA MET A 169 -0.33 -14.06 11.84
C MET A 169 -0.20 -14.43 13.33
N ASN A 170 -0.35 -13.46 14.23
CA ASN A 170 -0.39 -13.59 15.69
C ASN A 170 0.73 -14.48 16.27
N SER A 171 1.93 -14.35 15.71
CA SER A 171 3.14 -15.04 16.18
C SER A 171 3.93 -14.17 17.15
N THR A 172 5.08 -14.67 17.56
CA THR A 172 6.03 -13.97 18.43
C THR A 172 7.46 -14.11 17.92
N ARG A 173 8.32 -13.16 18.25
CA ARG A 173 9.78 -13.25 18.04
C ARG A 173 10.36 -14.62 18.43
N LEU A 174 10.01 -15.16 19.59
CA LEU A 174 10.47 -16.49 20.02
C LEU A 174 9.92 -17.62 19.15
N GLU A 175 8.64 -17.61 18.78
CA GLU A 175 8.07 -18.62 17.88
C GLU A 175 8.80 -18.62 16.53
N VAL A 176 9.08 -17.45 15.95
CA VAL A 176 9.84 -17.33 14.69
C VAL A 176 11.25 -17.90 14.84
N ALA A 177 11.95 -17.56 15.92
CA ALA A 177 13.29 -18.09 16.18
C ALA A 177 13.31 -19.61 16.34
N HIS A 178 12.32 -20.20 17.04
CA HIS A 178 12.17 -21.66 17.12
C HIS A 178 11.86 -22.28 15.77
N VAL A 179 11.01 -21.68 14.94
CA VAL A 179 10.71 -22.19 13.58
C VAL A 179 11.96 -22.25 12.71
N VAL A 180 12.76 -21.18 12.72
CA VAL A 180 14.00 -21.13 11.93
C VAL A 180 15.05 -22.11 12.48
N HIS A 181 15.17 -22.23 13.80
CA HIS A 181 16.14 -23.13 14.45
C HIS A 181 15.78 -24.62 14.31
N ASP A 182 14.52 -24.99 14.47
CA ASP A 182 14.09 -26.40 14.59
C ASP A 182 13.99 -27.11 13.23
N ASP A 183 13.96 -26.37 12.13
CA ASP A 183 14.05 -26.89 10.77
C ASP A 183 15.50 -26.81 10.28
N PRO A 184 16.21 -27.95 10.11
CA PRO A 184 17.62 -27.94 9.71
C PRO A 184 17.88 -27.21 8.39
N SER A 185 16.95 -27.32 7.43
CA SER A 185 17.11 -26.65 6.14
C SER A 185 16.89 -25.14 6.24
N LEU A 186 16.00 -24.67 7.11
CA LEU A 186 15.88 -23.23 7.39
C LEU A 186 17.06 -22.70 8.22
N ALA A 187 17.56 -23.48 9.17
CA ALA A 187 18.71 -23.11 9.97
C ALA A 187 19.96 -22.95 9.08
N ASP A 188 20.25 -23.95 8.24
CA ASP A 188 21.37 -23.91 7.29
C ASP A 188 21.24 -22.73 6.31
N ALA A 189 20.02 -22.46 5.83
CA ALA A 189 19.72 -21.33 4.97
C ALA A 189 20.01 -19.98 5.62
N TYR A 190 19.52 -19.82 6.85
CA TYR A 190 19.65 -18.62 7.63
C TYR A 190 21.12 -18.35 7.97
N GLU A 191 21.85 -19.36 8.47
CA GLU A 191 23.26 -19.20 8.88
C GLU A 191 24.22 -19.05 7.70
N ALA A 192 23.82 -19.44 6.48
CA ALA A 192 24.57 -19.14 5.27
C ALA A 192 24.55 -17.64 4.90
N LEU A 193 23.51 -16.91 5.33
CA LEU A 193 23.28 -15.51 5.01
C LEU A 193 23.63 -14.57 6.17
N PHE A 194 23.25 -14.95 7.38
CA PHE A 194 23.23 -14.10 8.56
C PHE A 194 24.20 -14.57 9.63
N GLU A 195 24.17 -13.92 10.79
CA GLU A 195 24.89 -14.37 11.98
C GLU A 195 24.32 -15.69 12.53
N PRO A 196 25.11 -16.50 13.26
CA PRO A 196 24.64 -17.77 13.81
C PRO A 196 23.39 -17.62 14.67
N LEU A 197 22.49 -18.61 14.60
CA LEU A 197 21.27 -18.59 15.39
C LEU A 197 21.58 -18.69 16.89
N PRO A 198 20.77 -18.05 17.76
CA PRO A 198 20.78 -18.42 19.16
C PRO A 198 20.41 -19.90 19.31
N ASP A 199 21.06 -20.60 20.26
CA ASP A 199 20.70 -21.98 20.60
C ASP A 199 19.32 -22.01 21.28
N MET A 200 18.29 -22.15 20.47
CA MET A 200 16.89 -22.14 20.93
C MET A 200 16.52 -23.39 21.72
N SER A 201 17.38 -24.42 21.74
CA SER A 201 17.20 -25.58 22.60
C SER A 201 17.50 -25.29 24.08
N ASP A 202 18.17 -24.16 24.38
CA ASP A 202 18.42 -23.71 25.74
C ASP A 202 17.10 -23.32 26.44
N PRO A 203 16.75 -23.91 27.60
CA PRO A 203 15.53 -23.59 28.35
C PRO A 203 15.36 -22.12 28.76
N ARG A 204 16.41 -21.30 28.65
CA ARG A 204 16.31 -19.85 28.83
C ARG A 204 15.46 -19.15 27.78
N PHE A 205 15.25 -19.77 26.61
CA PHE A 205 14.36 -19.30 25.57
C PHE A 205 13.00 -20.01 25.68
N PRO A 206 11.94 -19.35 26.18
CA PRO A 206 10.60 -19.91 26.19
C PRO A 206 10.11 -20.23 24.77
N ALA A 207 9.08 -21.08 24.65
CA ALA A 207 8.49 -21.42 23.35
C ALA A 207 7.85 -20.21 22.64
N THR A 208 7.32 -19.26 23.41
CA THR A 208 6.67 -18.05 22.89
C THR A 208 7.09 -16.82 23.68
N GLY A 209 7.04 -15.65 23.03
CA GLY A 209 7.23 -14.37 23.70
C GLY A 209 7.72 -13.26 22.78
N ARG A 210 7.16 -12.07 23.01
CA ARG A 210 7.42 -10.84 22.26
C ARG A 210 7.24 -9.61 23.17
N PRO A 211 7.81 -8.45 22.82
CA PRO A 211 7.46 -7.21 23.51
C PRO A 211 5.98 -6.86 23.25
N ASP A 212 5.25 -6.47 24.30
CA ASP A 212 3.89 -5.96 24.17
C ASP A 212 3.66 -4.81 25.16
N ARG A 213 3.63 -3.58 24.62
CA ARG A 213 3.44 -2.36 25.42
C ARG A 213 1.97 -2.10 25.73
N LYS A 214 1.05 -2.56 24.87
CA LYS A 214 -0.39 -2.33 25.02
C LYS A 214 -1.00 -3.32 26.01
N ALA A 215 -0.47 -4.54 26.06
CA ALA A 215 -0.87 -5.59 26.99
C ALA A 215 0.34 -6.26 27.67
N PRO A 216 1.07 -5.56 28.56
CA PRO A 216 2.30 -6.07 29.20
C PRO A 216 2.07 -7.23 30.18
N ASN A 217 0.81 -7.64 30.39
CA ASN A 217 0.42 -8.75 31.25
C ASN A 217 -0.03 -9.97 30.45
N THR A 218 0.22 -10.06 29.14
CA THR A 218 0.05 -11.31 28.39
C THR A 218 1.10 -12.34 28.82
N GLU A 219 0.87 -13.61 28.48
CA GLU A 219 1.88 -14.66 28.71
C GLU A 219 3.15 -14.39 27.89
N ASP A 220 2.98 -14.02 26.62
CA ASP A 220 4.08 -13.68 25.72
C ASP A 220 4.93 -12.51 26.24
N ALA A 221 4.31 -11.43 26.74
CA ALA A 221 5.04 -10.30 27.31
C ALA A 221 5.81 -10.67 28.58
N ARG A 222 5.25 -11.56 29.42
CA ARG A 222 5.94 -12.05 30.61
C ARG A 222 7.11 -12.95 30.24
N ASN A 223 6.94 -13.85 29.27
CA ASN A 223 8.01 -14.71 28.77
C ASN A 223 9.16 -13.87 28.20
N TRP A 224 8.83 -12.87 27.39
CA TRP A 224 9.81 -11.91 26.85
C TRP A 224 10.59 -11.18 27.94
N ALA A 225 9.90 -10.74 28.99
CA ALA A 225 10.51 -10.04 30.13
C ALA A 225 11.43 -10.93 30.98
N THR A 226 11.44 -12.25 30.79
CA THR A 226 12.42 -13.16 31.45
C THR A 226 13.78 -13.19 30.77
N LEU A 227 13.84 -12.83 29.49
CA LEU A 227 15.07 -12.82 28.71
C LEU A 227 16.00 -11.69 29.16
N SER A 228 17.31 -11.93 29.07
CA SER A 228 18.29 -10.85 29.19
C SER A 228 18.19 -9.92 27.97
N GLN A 229 18.68 -8.67 28.06
CA GLN A 229 18.68 -7.77 26.91
C GLN A 229 19.43 -8.39 25.70
N SER A 230 20.56 -9.05 25.94
CA SER A 230 21.31 -9.73 24.88
C SER A 230 20.51 -10.85 24.21
N ASP A 231 19.69 -11.56 24.98
CA ASP A 231 18.83 -12.62 24.46
C ASP A 231 17.67 -12.02 23.66
N GLN A 232 17.04 -10.96 24.16
CA GLN A 232 16.03 -10.20 23.44
C GLN A 232 16.55 -9.66 22.11
N ASP A 233 17.78 -9.11 22.10
CA ASP A 233 18.43 -8.61 20.90
C ASP A 233 18.66 -9.77 19.92
N SER A 234 19.23 -10.91 20.37
CA SER A 234 19.48 -12.06 19.50
C SER A 234 18.21 -12.60 18.82
N VAL A 235 17.10 -12.72 19.55
CA VAL A 235 15.84 -13.22 19.00
C VAL A 235 15.20 -12.17 18.09
N SER A 236 15.31 -10.88 18.43
CA SER A 236 14.84 -9.78 17.57
C SER A 236 15.62 -9.70 16.26
N GLY A 237 16.92 -9.98 16.28
CA GLY A 237 17.77 -10.07 15.09
C GLY A 237 17.31 -11.17 14.14
N VAL A 238 16.87 -12.33 14.65
CA VAL A 238 16.26 -13.38 13.80
C VAL A 238 15.05 -12.84 13.06
N LEU A 239 14.11 -12.18 13.75
CA LEU A 239 12.93 -11.61 13.10
C LEU A 239 13.30 -10.52 12.07
N ALA A 240 14.27 -9.66 12.39
CA ALA A 240 14.76 -8.66 11.45
C ALA A 240 15.33 -9.29 10.17
N ASN A 241 16.12 -10.35 10.31
CA ASN A 241 16.73 -11.06 9.17
C ASN A 241 15.69 -11.81 8.33
N VAL A 242 14.70 -12.45 8.98
CA VAL A 242 13.53 -13.03 8.31
C VAL A 242 12.78 -11.98 7.51
N ALA A 243 12.53 -10.80 8.09
CA ALA A 243 11.85 -9.70 7.42
C ALA A 243 12.65 -9.12 6.25
N LYS A 244 13.99 -9.03 6.38
CA LYS A 244 14.89 -8.62 5.29
C LYS A 244 14.92 -9.62 4.13
N ALA A 245 14.87 -10.92 4.42
CA ALA A 245 14.76 -11.95 3.39
C ALA A 245 13.40 -11.89 2.67
N LEU A 246 12.29 -11.76 3.42
CA LEU A 246 10.95 -11.55 2.86
C LEU A 246 10.93 -10.32 1.94
N ALA A 247 11.49 -9.19 2.39
CA ALA A 247 11.60 -7.97 1.59
C ALA A 247 12.46 -8.16 0.32
N ALA A 248 13.51 -8.99 0.37
CA ALA A 248 14.31 -9.32 -0.82
C ALA A 248 13.49 -10.10 -1.86
N TYR A 249 12.64 -11.03 -1.43
CA TYR A 249 11.69 -11.71 -2.31
C TYR A 249 10.62 -10.75 -2.86
N GLU A 250 10.04 -9.91 -2.01
CA GLU A 250 9.04 -8.92 -2.43
C GLU A 250 9.60 -7.91 -3.46
N ARG A 251 10.93 -7.67 -3.45
CA ARG A 251 11.63 -6.92 -4.52
C ARG A 251 11.52 -7.53 -5.91
N GLN A 252 11.19 -8.82 -6.02
CA GLN A 252 10.95 -9.48 -7.30
C GLN A 252 9.48 -9.32 -7.75
N LEU A 253 8.57 -8.91 -6.86
CA LEU A 253 7.14 -8.75 -7.12
C LEU A 253 6.84 -7.37 -7.71
N VAL A 254 7.38 -7.10 -8.89
CA VAL A 254 7.32 -5.78 -9.52
C VAL A 254 6.69 -5.87 -10.90
N ARG A 255 5.66 -5.04 -11.11
CA ARG A 255 5.00 -4.79 -12.39
C ARG A 255 5.34 -3.39 -12.88
N LEU A 256 6.32 -3.35 -13.78
CA LEU A 256 6.69 -2.16 -14.54
C LEU A 256 6.39 -2.42 -16.03
N GLU A 257 6.95 -1.58 -16.91
CA GLU A 257 6.80 -1.73 -18.36
C GLU A 257 5.33 -1.63 -18.82
N ALA A 258 4.60 -0.67 -18.27
CA ALA A 258 3.22 -0.43 -18.67
C ALA A 258 3.13 0.04 -20.14
N PRO A 259 1.96 -0.08 -20.80
CA PRO A 259 1.72 0.53 -22.10
C PRO A 259 2.11 2.02 -22.15
N PHE A 260 1.90 2.74 -21.04
CA PHE A 260 2.40 4.10 -20.87
C PHE A 260 3.92 4.22 -21.02
N ASP A 261 4.71 3.38 -20.34
CA ASP A 261 6.18 3.43 -20.43
C ASP A 261 6.65 3.10 -21.85
N THR A 262 6.00 2.13 -22.52
CA THR A 262 6.26 1.80 -23.93
C THR A 262 5.95 2.98 -24.86
N TRP A 263 4.85 3.68 -24.62
CA TRP A 263 4.48 4.86 -25.38
C TRP A 263 5.47 6.01 -25.19
N VAL A 264 5.97 6.24 -23.98
CA VAL A 264 7.03 7.22 -23.71
C VAL A 264 8.29 6.88 -24.49
N ASP A 265 8.70 5.62 -24.54
CA ASP A 265 9.84 5.18 -25.37
C ASP A 265 9.62 5.52 -26.85
N GLY A 266 8.39 5.30 -27.35
CA GLY A 266 7.98 5.68 -28.71
C GLY A 266 8.05 7.17 -29.00
N LEU A 267 7.76 8.02 -28.00
CA LEU A 267 7.95 9.48 -28.11
C LEU A 267 9.43 9.86 -28.25
N GLN A 268 10.33 9.10 -27.63
CA GLN A 268 11.77 9.37 -27.66
C GLN A 268 12.45 8.89 -28.95
N ASP A 269 12.12 7.70 -29.42
CA ASP A 269 12.77 7.07 -30.58
C ASP A 269 11.99 7.22 -31.90
N GLY A 270 10.74 7.67 -31.85
CA GLY A 270 9.87 7.85 -33.01
C GLY A 270 9.31 6.54 -33.57
N ASP A 271 9.32 5.45 -32.79
CA ASP A 271 8.80 4.15 -33.20
C ASP A 271 7.26 4.14 -33.24
N PRO A 272 6.65 3.93 -34.43
CA PRO A 272 5.18 3.94 -34.57
C PRO A 272 4.49 2.80 -33.83
N ASP A 273 5.15 1.65 -33.63
CA ASP A 273 4.56 0.51 -32.93
C ASP A 273 4.49 0.80 -31.42
N LYS A 274 5.54 1.43 -30.88
CA LYS A 274 5.55 1.91 -29.49
C LYS A 274 4.56 3.05 -29.25
N LEU A 275 4.45 3.99 -30.18
CA LEU A 275 3.46 5.06 -30.12
C LEU A 275 2.01 4.53 -30.14
N ALA A 276 1.79 3.36 -30.74
CA ALA A 276 0.49 2.69 -30.74
C ALA A 276 0.16 1.96 -29.42
N ALA A 277 1.10 1.89 -28.45
CA ALA A 277 0.86 1.27 -27.15
C ALA A 277 -0.21 2.01 -26.33
N LEU A 278 -0.39 3.32 -26.55
CA LEU A 278 -1.48 4.10 -25.95
C LEU A 278 -2.58 4.39 -26.97
N SER A 279 -3.83 4.20 -26.53
CA SER A 279 -4.98 4.60 -27.34
C SER A 279 -5.09 6.13 -27.42
N PRO A 280 -5.73 6.69 -28.46
CA PRO A 280 -5.99 8.14 -28.52
C PRO A 280 -6.80 8.66 -27.32
N SER A 281 -7.62 7.82 -26.68
CA SER A 281 -8.35 8.17 -25.45
C SER A 281 -7.41 8.29 -24.26
N ALA A 282 -6.51 7.32 -24.08
CA ALA A 282 -5.50 7.36 -23.03
C ALA A 282 -4.52 8.54 -23.20
N VAL A 283 -4.14 8.91 -24.43
CA VAL A 283 -3.30 10.10 -24.67
C VAL A 283 -4.03 11.39 -24.28
N ARG A 284 -5.34 11.52 -24.56
CA ARG A 284 -6.12 12.67 -24.06
C ARG A 284 -6.28 12.66 -22.55
N GLY A 285 -6.43 11.48 -21.95
CA GLY A 285 -6.44 11.29 -20.50
C GLY A 285 -5.13 11.73 -19.86
N PHE A 286 -4.00 11.39 -20.47
CA PHE A 286 -2.68 11.86 -20.07
C PHE A 286 -2.60 13.40 -20.09
N SER A 287 -3.02 14.02 -21.19
CA SER A 287 -3.09 15.50 -21.30
C SER A 287 -3.92 16.14 -20.19
N LEU A 288 -5.07 15.56 -19.85
CA LEU A 288 -5.90 16.02 -18.73
C LEU A 288 -5.18 15.84 -17.39
N PHE A 289 -4.56 14.67 -17.18
CA PHE A 289 -3.87 14.28 -15.95
C PHE A 289 -2.73 15.24 -15.58
N VAL A 290 -1.93 15.64 -16.57
CA VAL A 290 -0.81 16.59 -16.38
C VAL A 290 -1.22 18.06 -16.57
N GLY A 291 -2.43 18.29 -17.09
CA GLY A 291 -2.99 19.60 -17.39
C GLY A 291 -4.14 19.97 -16.46
N ASP A 292 -5.32 20.20 -17.05
CA ASP A 292 -6.45 20.85 -16.38
C ASP A 292 -7.07 20.02 -15.24
N ALA A 293 -6.93 18.69 -15.23
CA ALA A 293 -7.38 17.86 -14.11
C ALA A 293 -6.39 17.91 -12.92
N GLY A 294 -5.14 18.30 -13.15
CA GLY A 294 -4.16 18.58 -12.11
C GLY A 294 -3.71 17.37 -11.27
N CYS A 295 -4.02 16.14 -11.68
CA CYS A 295 -3.75 14.92 -10.93
C CYS A 295 -2.25 14.74 -10.62
N VAL A 296 -1.39 15.16 -11.56
CA VAL A 296 0.08 15.11 -11.43
C VAL A 296 0.65 15.90 -10.25
N GLN A 297 -0.12 16.81 -9.66
CA GLN A 297 0.33 17.60 -8.49
C GLN A 297 0.55 16.75 -7.24
N CYS A 298 -0.14 15.60 -7.13
CA CYS A 298 0.06 14.62 -6.06
C CYS A 298 0.62 13.30 -6.63
N HIS A 299 0.19 12.96 -7.85
CA HIS A 299 0.54 11.71 -8.53
C HIS A 299 1.62 11.94 -9.61
N GLY A 300 2.79 12.42 -9.19
CA GLY A 300 3.91 12.70 -10.08
C GLY A 300 5.08 11.73 -9.96
N GLY A 301 6.14 12.01 -10.72
CA GLY A 301 7.35 11.19 -10.78
C GLY A 301 7.16 9.77 -11.32
N PRO A 302 8.23 8.96 -11.38
CA PRO A 302 8.21 7.64 -11.99
C PRO A 302 7.17 6.69 -11.40
N LEU A 303 6.72 6.92 -10.18
CA LEU A 303 5.75 6.08 -9.47
C LEU A 303 4.34 6.66 -9.45
N PHE A 304 4.07 7.79 -10.13
CA PHE A 304 2.77 8.45 -10.04
C PHE A 304 2.33 8.72 -8.59
N THR A 305 3.29 9.09 -7.74
CA THR A 305 3.09 9.53 -6.36
C THR A 305 4.34 10.26 -5.86
N TYR A 306 4.13 11.29 -5.04
CA TYR A 306 5.17 11.89 -4.21
C TYR A 306 5.19 11.34 -2.77
N GLU A 307 4.35 10.35 -2.46
CA GLU A 307 4.18 9.72 -1.14
C GLU A 307 3.84 10.67 0.02
N GLU A 308 3.49 11.91 -0.31
CA GLU A 308 2.94 12.89 0.61
C GLU A 308 1.65 12.39 1.25
N HIS A 309 1.47 12.73 2.52
CA HIS A 309 0.27 12.36 3.27
C HIS A 309 -0.74 13.50 3.19
N ILE A 310 -1.85 13.27 2.50
CA ILE A 310 -2.89 14.28 2.24
C ILE A 310 -4.26 13.79 2.67
N ASN A 311 -5.19 14.71 2.91
CA ASN A 311 -6.58 14.40 3.17
C ASN A 311 -7.42 14.83 1.96
N THR A 312 -8.03 13.87 1.28
CA THR A 312 -8.86 14.15 0.10
C THR A 312 -10.27 14.64 0.46
N GLY A 313 -10.63 14.61 1.74
CA GLY A 313 -11.96 14.91 2.23
C GLY A 313 -12.97 13.80 2.00
N LEU A 314 -12.51 12.53 1.99
CA LEU A 314 -13.37 11.35 1.94
C LEU A 314 -14.30 11.32 3.15
N GLY A 315 -15.58 11.11 2.89
CA GLY A 315 -16.61 11.05 3.90
C GLY A 315 -16.58 9.76 4.72
N PRO A 316 -17.18 9.78 5.92
CA PRO A 316 -17.26 8.60 6.76
C PRO A 316 -18.14 7.52 6.10
N ARG A 317 -17.77 6.26 6.30
CA ARG A 317 -18.55 5.08 5.90
C ARG A 317 -18.95 4.27 7.12
N ALA A 318 -20.12 3.64 7.07
CA ALA A 318 -20.65 2.87 8.21
C ALA A 318 -19.83 1.62 8.56
N TRP A 319 -18.98 1.14 7.65
CA TRP A 319 -18.05 0.04 7.91
C TRP A 319 -16.68 0.50 8.41
N LEU A 320 -16.41 1.81 8.42
CA LEU A 320 -15.15 2.43 8.88
C LEU A 320 -15.36 3.20 10.19
N LEU A 321 -16.31 2.79 11.05
CA LEU A 321 -16.76 3.57 12.22
C LEU A 321 -15.75 3.63 13.39
N THR A 322 -14.50 3.22 13.19
CA THR A 322 -13.41 3.36 14.15
C THR A 322 -12.65 4.66 13.95
N GLU A 323 -12.01 5.17 15.01
CA GLU A 323 -11.13 6.33 14.89
C GLU A 323 -9.93 5.95 14.00
N ASP A 324 -9.83 6.54 12.81
CA ASP A 324 -8.66 6.41 11.93
C ASP A 324 -8.10 7.80 11.68
N THR A 325 -7.00 8.13 12.37
CA THR A 325 -6.36 9.45 12.26
C THR A 325 -5.22 9.47 11.23
N GLY A 326 -5.05 8.38 10.46
CA GLY A 326 -4.11 8.32 9.33
C GLY A 326 -2.64 8.44 9.76
N ARG A 327 -1.94 9.43 9.20
CA ARG A 327 -0.51 9.71 9.47
C ARG A 327 -0.22 10.03 10.93
N TRP A 328 -1.18 10.60 11.67
CA TRP A 328 -0.99 10.88 13.10
C TRP A 328 -0.66 9.60 13.88
N ASP A 329 -1.54 8.60 13.84
CA ASP A 329 -1.28 7.31 14.49
C ASP A 329 -0.12 6.57 13.82
N GLY A 330 0.01 6.67 12.50
CA GLY A 330 1.10 6.03 11.76
C GLY A 330 2.49 6.50 12.19
N LEU A 331 2.67 7.79 12.46
CA LEU A 331 3.95 8.31 12.95
C LEU A 331 4.21 7.89 14.39
N VAL A 332 3.18 7.86 15.25
CA VAL A 332 3.32 7.36 16.62
C VAL A 332 3.74 5.89 16.63
N GLU A 333 3.14 5.07 15.77
CA GLU A 333 3.49 3.65 15.62
C GLU A 333 4.91 3.49 15.10
N LEU A 334 5.31 4.24 14.07
CA LEU A 334 6.66 4.23 13.53
C LEU A 334 7.72 4.54 14.60
N MET A 335 7.48 5.52 15.49
CA MET A 335 8.43 5.88 16.56
C MET A 335 8.64 4.77 17.60
N TYR A 336 7.77 3.75 17.61
CA TYR A 336 7.88 2.59 18.48
C TYR A 336 8.25 1.31 17.74
N GLU A 337 8.50 1.39 16.44
CA GLU A 337 8.86 0.26 15.60
C GLU A 337 10.35 -0.06 15.73
N ASP A 338 10.65 -1.26 16.23
CA ASP A 338 12.01 -1.76 16.38
C ASP A 338 12.65 -2.03 15.00
N PHE A 339 11.84 -2.42 14.00
CA PHE A 339 12.25 -2.81 12.65
C PHE A 339 12.19 -1.66 11.63
N SER A 340 12.37 -0.42 12.09
CA SER A 340 12.43 0.79 11.26
C SER A 340 13.85 1.07 10.74
N THR A 341 13.98 1.97 9.77
CA THR A 341 15.30 2.39 9.22
C THR A 341 16.20 3.12 10.21
N PHE A 342 15.64 3.66 11.29
CA PHE A 342 16.37 4.26 12.41
C PHE A 342 16.47 3.33 13.63
N GLY A 343 15.87 2.13 13.54
CA GLY A 343 16.02 1.07 14.51
C GLY A 343 17.42 0.43 14.47
N PRO A 344 17.77 -0.38 15.48
CA PRO A 344 19.09 -0.99 15.60
C PRO A 344 19.41 -2.04 14.51
N TRP A 345 18.40 -2.45 13.73
CA TRP A 345 18.51 -3.49 12.71
C TRP A 345 18.75 -2.94 11.29
N SER A 346 18.82 -1.62 11.12
CA SER A 346 19.11 -0.99 9.83
C SER A 346 20.58 -1.20 9.42
N ASP A 347 20.82 -1.61 8.18
CA ASP A 347 22.19 -1.77 7.65
C ASP A 347 22.84 -0.43 7.26
N ASP A 348 22.04 0.64 7.13
CA ASP A 348 22.52 2.01 6.96
C ASP A 348 21.70 2.97 7.84
N PRO A 349 22.10 3.19 9.11
CA PRO A 349 21.36 4.06 10.01
C PRO A 349 21.39 5.53 9.56
N THR A 350 22.29 5.93 8.66
CA THR A 350 22.34 7.33 8.19
C THR A 350 21.10 7.71 7.36
N VAL A 351 20.49 6.72 6.71
CA VAL A 351 19.21 6.88 6.00
C VAL A 351 18.08 7.14 6.99
N GLY A 352 18.02 6.37 8.08
CA GLY A 352 17.05 6.57 9.16
C GLY A 352 17.23 7.90 9.87
N ASP A 353 18.47 8.30 10.15
CA ASP A 353 18.78 9.61 10.76
C ASP A 353 18.31 10.79 9.88
N ALA A 354 18.56 10.70 8.57
CA ALA A 354 18.11 11.70 7.61
C ALA A 354 16.58 11.75 7.55
N LEU A 355 15.93 10.59 7.55
CA LEU A 355 14.47 10.49 7.53
C LEU A 355 13.84 11.09 8.79
N LEU A 356 14.37 10.75 9.97
CA LEU A 356 13.93 11.32 11.26
C LEU A 356 14.10 12.84 11.30
N ALA A 357 15.19 13.37 10.72
CA ALA A 357 15.41 14.81 10.64
C ALA A 357 14.38 15.52 9.75
N GLU A 358 13.85 14.84 8.73
CA GLU A 358 12.82 15.36 7.84
C GLU A 358 11.41 15.29 8.47
N VAL A 359 11.05 14.14 9.04
CA VAL A 359 9.67 13.88 9.51
C VAL A 359 9.40 14.30 10.95
N GLY A 360 10.46 14.46 11.76
CA GLY A 360 10.34 14.70 13.20
C GLY A 360 9.92 13.47 14.00
N THR A 361 9.85 13.63 15.32
CA THR A 361 9.58 12.52 16.25
C THR A 361 8.19 12.54 16.88
N GLU A 362 7.39 13.55 16.56
CA GLU A 362 6.06 13.76 17.15
C GLU A 362 5.08 14.17 16.05
N PRO A 363 3.85 13.62 16.04
CA PRO A 363 2.87 13.99 15.05
C PRO A 363 2.37 15.43 15.24
N THR A 364 2.01 16.08 14.14
CA THR A 364 1.46 17.44 14.14
C THR A 364 -0.05 17.44 13.86
N PRO A 365 -0.83 18.42 14.36
CA PRO A 365 -2.28 18.45 14.15
C PRO A 365 -2.70 18.41 12.67
N GLU A 366 -1.84 18.89 11.77
CA GLU A 366 -2.06 18.88 10.32
C GLU A 366 -2.00 17.46 9.72
N GLN A 367 -1.39 16.50 10.40
CA GLN A 367 -1.30 15.10 9.97
C GLN A 367 -2.55 14.27 10.32
N VAL A 368 -3.48 14.84 11.08
CA VAL A 368 -4.71 14.14 11.46
C VAL A 368 -5.59 13.93 10.22
N GLY A 369 -5.95 12.68 9.94
CA GLY A 369 -6.81 12.29 8.82
C GLY A 369 -6.13 12.36 7.45
N THR A 370 -4.79 12.49 7.40
CA THR A 370 -4.04 12.43 6.14
C THR A 370 -3.53 11.01 5.88
N PHE A 371 -3.49 10.62 4.61
CA PHE A 371 -3.04 9.31 4.16
C PHE A 371 -2.06 9.48 3.01
N ARG A 372 -1.10 8.56 2.91
CA ARG A 372 -0.11 8.50 1.83
C ARG A 372 -0.83 8.48 0.49
N THR A 373 -0.46 9.38 -0.41
CA THR A 373 -0.86 9.33 -1.81
C THR A 373 -0.36 8.02 -2.43
N PRO A 374 -1.22 7.08 -2.86
CA PRO A 374 -0.77 5.82 -3.43
C PRO A 374 -0.21 6.02 -4.85
N SER A 375 0.67 5.12 -5.29
CA SER A 375 1.05 5.04 -6.71
C SER A 375 -0.19 4.76 -7.55
N LEU A 376 -0.23 5.31 -8.76
CA LEU A 376 -1.23 4.93 -9.77
C LEU A 376 -0.75 3.84 -10.73
N ARG A 377 0.48 3.34 -10.57
CA ARG A 377 0.92 2.16 -11.32
C ARG A 377 0.07 0.96 -10.92
N ASN A 378 -0.43 0.25 -11.92
CA ASN A 378 -1.32 -0.91 -11.76
C ASN A 378 -2.64 -0.60 -11.03
N VAL A 379 -3.05 0.67 -10.96
CA VAL A 379 -4.26 1.07 -10.22
C VAL A 379 -5.51 0.33 -10.73
N ALA A 380 -5.60 -0.01 -12.02
CA ALA A 380 -6.73 -0.76 -12.56
C ALA A 380 -6.91 -2.18 -11.99
N LEU A 381 -5.92 -2.71 -11.27
CA LEU A 381 -5.96 -4.04 -10.64
C LEU A 381 -6.34 -4.01 -9.15
N SER A 382 -6.37 -2.84 -8.52
CA SER A 382 -6.41 -2.71 -7.06
C SER A 382 -7.77 -2.30 -6.51
N ALA A 383 -8.87 -2.67 -7.18
CA ALA A 383 -10.20 -2.44 -6.65
C ALA A 383 -10.44 -3.30 -5.39
N PRO A 384 -11.17 -2.81 -4.38
CA PRO A 384 -11.80 -1.48 -4.30
C PRO A 384 -10.81 -0.36 -3.96
N TYR A 385 -11.17 0.89 -4.22
CA TYR A 385 -10.28 2.04 -4.16
C TYR A 385 -10.40 2.85 -2.87
N MET A 386 -9.39 3.67 -2.61
CA MET A 386 -9.18 4.49 -1.41
C MET A 386 -8.79 3.66 -0.18
N HIS A 387 -8.34 4.34 0.88
CA HIS A 387 -7.86 3.70 2.11
C HIS A 387 -8.92 2.85 2.82
N GLY A 388 -10.20 3.11 2.60
CA GLY A 388 -11.32 2.39 3.22
C GLY A 388 -12.22 1.63 2.24
N GLY A 389 -11.77 1.40 1.00
CA GLY A 389 -12.56 0.68 -0.01
C GLY A 389 -13.86 1.40 -0.37
N HIS A 390 -13.79 2.73 -0.54
CA HIS A 390 -14.95 3.61 -0.75
C HIS A 390 -15.62 3.41 -2.11
N PHE A 391 -14.87 2.95 -3.10
CA PHE A 391 -15.30 2.88 -4.50
C PHE A 391 -14.91 1.55 -5.13
N GLU A 392 -15.76 1.00 -5.99
CA GLU A 392 -15.51 -0.27 -6.70
C GLU A 392 -14.82 -0.07 -8.04
N THR A 393 -14.88 1.14 -8.59
CA THR A 393 -14.46 1.43 -9.98
C THR A 393 -13.62 2.70 -10.06
N LEU A 394 -12.76 2.81 -11.08
CA LEU A 394 -11.99 4.03 -11.34
C LEU A 394 -12.90 5.20 -11.71
N GLU A 395 -14.04 4.92 -12.35
CA GLU A 395 -15.07 5.90 -12.68
C GLU A 395 -15.64 6.56 -11.43
N GLU A 396 -15.87 5.78 -10.37
CA GLU A 396 -16.30 6.28 -9.08
C GLU A 396 -15.25 7.19 -8.43
N VAL A 397 -13.97 6.82 -8.53
CA VAL A 397 -12.85 7.65 -8.07
C VAL A 397 -12.80 8.98 -8.82
N VAL A 398 -12.88 8.98 -10.15
CA VAL A 398 -12.86 10.21 -10.96
C VAL A 398 -14.08 11.08 -10.64
N GLN A 399 -15.26 10.48 -10.47
CA GLN A 399 -16.48 11.21 -10.07
C GLN A 399 -16.32 11.88 -8.69
N PHE A 400 -15.67 11.22 -7.74
CA PHE A 400 -15.38 11.82 -6.45
C PHE A 400 -14.59 13.13 -6.59
N TYR A 401 -13.57 13.18 -7.44
CA TYR A 401 -12.79 14.41 -7.69
C TYR A 401 -13.54 15.47 -8.51
N ILE A 402 -14.45 15.07 -9.41
CA ILE A 402 -15.33 16.00 -10.13
C ILE A 402 -16.22 16.78 -9.15
N PHE A 403 -16.78 16.10 -8.14
CA PHE A 403 -17.73 16.74 -7.22
C PHE A 403 -17.12 17.30 -5.94
N LEU A 404 -16.17 16.57 -5.33
CA LEU A 404 -15.54 16.87 -4.04
C LEU A 404 -16.54 17.39 -2.99
N ASP A 405 -17.67 16.70 -2.85
CA ASP A 405 -18.78 17.15 -2.01
C ASP A 405 -19.02 16.30 -0.75
N GLU A 406 -18.05 15.45 -0.42
CA GLU A 406 -17.96 14.78 0.87
C GLU A 406 -17.20 15.67 1.89
N GLU A 407 -17.28 15.34 3.18
CA GLU A 407 -16.57 16.04 4.26
C GLU A 407 -15.86 15.01 5.14
N PRO A 408 -14.56 15.21 5.44
CA PRO A 408 -13.81 14.25 6.25
C PRO A 408 -14.29 14.22 7.70
N LEU A 409 -14.17 13.05 8.33
CA LEU A 409 -14.44 12.90 9.76
C LEU A 409 -13.35 13.55 10.62
N TYR A 410 -12.09 13.44 10.18
CA TYR A 410 -10.90 13.93 10.86
C TYR A 410 -10.07 14.82 9.94
N GLY A 411 -9.41 15.83 10.52
CA GLY A 411 -8.56 16.75 9.77
C GLY A 411 -9.31 17.72 8.87
N ALA A 412 -8.61 18.24 7.86
CA ALA A 412 -9.16 19.12 6.84
C ALA A 412 -8.70 18.66 5.46
N ARG A 413 -9.57 18.78 4.46
CA ARG A 413 -9.21 18.51 3.06
C ARG A 413 -8.03 19.41 2.63
N ASP A 414 -7.11 18.84 1.86
CA ASP A 414 -6.01 19.58 1.23
C ASP A 414 -6.54 20.68 0.30
N ASP A 415 -6.06 21.92 0.48
CA ASP A 415 -6.54 23.11 -0.22
C ASP A 415 -6.30 23.05 -1.75
N ARG A 416 -5.35 22.22 -2.21
CA ARG A 416 -5.09 21.99 -3.64
C ARG A 416 -6.27 21.32 -4.34
N LEU A 417 -7.13 20.61 -3.60
CA LEU A 417 -8.26 19.87 -4.15
C LEU A 417 -9.48 20.77 -4.34
N GLN A 418 -9.82 21.01 -5.61
CA GLN A 418 -11.01 21.76 -6.03
C GLN A 418 -11.86 20.89 -6.97
N PRO A 419 -13.21 21.02 -6.96
CA PRO A 419 -14.07 20.25 -7.85
C PRO A 419 -13.64 20.43 -9.32
N LEU A 420 -13.51 19.33 -10.05
CA LEU A 420 -13.07 19.35 -11.44
C LEU A 420 -14.25 19.61 -12.40
N ASP A 421 -14.04 20.43 -13.42
CA ASP A 421 -15.00 20.66 -14.50
C ASP A 421 -14.68 19.75 -15.69
N LEU A 422 -15.02 18.45 -15.55
CA LEU A 422 -14.78 17.44 -16.58
C LEU A 422 -16.09 17.03 -17.26
N SER A 423 -16.07 16.91 -18.58
CA SER A 423 -17.16 16.26 -19.30
C SER A 423 -17.13 14.73 -19.07
N PRO A 424 -18.23 14.01 -19.35
CA PRO A 424 -18.21 12.54 -19.30
C PRO A 424 -17.16 11.89 -20.21
N ARG A 425 -16.81 12.55 -21.32
CA ARG A 425 -15.75 12.08 -22.21
C ARG A 425 -14.37 12.26 -21.58
N ASP A 426 -14.12 13.41 -20.96
CA ASP A 426 -12.84 13.69 -20.28
C ASP A 426 -12.63 12.74 -19.10
N ALA A 427 -13.68 12.47 -18.34
CA ALA A 427 -13.65 11.47 -17.26
C ALA A 427 -13.30 10.06 -17.80
N SER A 428 -13.89 9.67 -18.94
CA SER A 428 -13.60 8.39 -19.57
C SER A 428 -12.19 8.32 -20.16
N ASP A 429 -11.68 9.43 -20.72
CA ASP A 429 -10.31 9.52 -21.23
C ASP A 429 -9.30 9.41 -20.08
N LEU A 430 -9.56 10.03 -18.93
CA LEU A 430 -8.74 9.84 -17.71
C LEU A 430 -8.71 8.38 -17.24
N VAL A 431 -9.86 7.70 -17.21
CA VAL A 431 -9.90 6.27 -16.84
C VAL A 431 -9.07 5.44 -17.82
N ALA A 432 -9.20 5.67 -19.13
CA ALA A 432 -8.38 4.98 -20.14
C ALA A 432 -6.87 5.23 -19.95
N PHE A 433 -6.48 6.41 -19.48
CA PHE A 433 -5.10 6.68 -19.10
C PHE A 433 -4.66 5.87 -17.87
N LEU A 434 -5.46 5.85 -16.80
CA LEU A 434 -5.15 5.08 -15.59
C LEU A 434 -5.03 3.58 -15.87
N GLU A 435 -5.87 3.02 -16.75
CA GLU A 435 -5.77 1.63 -17.20
C GLU A 435 -4.46 1.35 -17.94
N SER A 436 -3.93 2.33 -18.68
CA SER A 436 -2.67 2.22 -19.40
C SER A 436 -1.42 2.16 -18.51
N LEU A 437 -1.58 2.35 -17.19
CA LEU A 437 -0.52 2.26 -16.17
C LEU A 437 -0.34 0.83 -15.63
N THR A 438 -0.98 -0.16 -16.24
CA THR A 438 -0.89 -1.57 -15.83
C THR A 438 0.28 -2.26 -16.54
N GLY A 439 1.31 -2.61 -15.77
CA GLY A 439 2.52 -3.30 -16.23
C GLY A 439 2.34 -4.81 -16.44
N ALA A 440 3.36 -5.42 -17.02
CA ALA A 440 3.43 -6.87 -17.17
C ALA A 440 3.49 -7.56 -15.78
N PRO A 441 2.87 -8.75 -15.60
CA PRO A 441 2.96 -9.50 -14.35
C PRO A 441 4.40 -9.85 -13.96
N PRO A 442 4.68 -10.04 -12.66
CA PRO A 442 5.94 -10.66 -12.24
C PRO A 442 6.07 -12.07 -12.83
N ASP A 443 7.29 -12.62 -12.79
CA ASP A 443 7.55 -13.99 -13.24
C ASP A 443 6.67 -14.99 -12.48
N GLU A 444 5.93 -15.83 -13.21
CA GLU A 444 5.01 -16.82 -12.62
C GLU A 444 5.74 -17.86 -11.76
N SER A 445 7.06 -18.03 -11.91
CA SER A 445 7.87 -18.89 -11.03
C SER A 445 7.91 -18.42 -9.58
N LEU A 446 7.47 -17.19 -9.30
CA LEU A 446 7.34 -16.62 -7.95
C LEU A 446 5.97 -16.93 -7.32
N PHE A 447 5.03 -17.55 -8.04
CA PHE A 447 3.63 -17.68 -7.58
C PHE A 447 3.38 -18.95 -6.77
N ASP A 448 4.31 -19.90 -6.83
CA ASP A 448 4.21 -21.18 -6.15
C ASP A 448 5.33 -21.32 -5.13
N PRO A 449 5.10 -22.05 -4.01
CA PRO A 449 6.14 -22.32 -3.04
C PRO A 449 7.34 -22.98 -3.73
N PRO A 450 8.56 -22.46 -3.54
CA PRO A 450 9.73 -23.06 -4.17
C PRO A 450 10.03 -24.43 -3.56
N GLU A 451 10.74 -25.28 -4.30
CA GLU A 451 11.49 -26.36 -3.65
C GLU A 451 12.50 -25.73 -2.68
N SER A 452 12.73 -26.36 -1.52
CA SER A 452 13.67 -25.83 -0.54
C SER A 452 15.02 -25.57 -1.22
N PRO A 453 15.57 -24.34 -1.18
CA PRO A 453 16.86 -24.04 -1.81
C PRO A 453 18.03 -24.81 -1.20
N TRP A 454 17.81 -25.43 -0.03
CA TRP A 454 18.80 -26.14 0.78
C TRP A 454 18.42 -27.61 1.01
N ALA A 455 17.51 -28.17 0.20
CA ALA A 455 17.30 -29.62 0.15
C ALA A 455 18.37 -30.27 -0.74
N ASP A 456 19.34 -30.93 -0.10
CA ASP A 456 20.28 -31.85 -0.75
C ASP A 456 19.63 -33.19 -1.18
#